data_AF-W8K068-F1
#
_entry.id   AF-W8K068-F1
#
_cell.length_a   1.000
_cell.length_b   1.000
_cell.length_c   1.000
_cell.angle_alpha   90.00
_cell.angle_beta   90.00
_cell.angle_gamma   90.00
#
_symmetry.space_group_name_H-M   'P 1'
#
loop_
_entity.id
_entity.type
_entity.pdbx_description
1 polymer ?
#
loop_
_entity_poly.entity_id
_entity_poly.type
_entity_poly.pdbx_seq_one_letter_code
_entity_poly.pdbx_strand_id
1 'polypeptide(L)'
;MDPVSVSGSTSPGSPALSPERSGVSFRLKVVAGLVSALIAISFAIALALGALSFPLGIPIISVFGLLSFLMLSLICVQKVKKVKKVAVPVAVPVAVPEVTMRRAPEIPAGCLLVIRGKYPTIIHSLCVDQSLTIQELRQVLPVLKDESKLDSLSPELYQKLQLFGLDLLLRECRYRKLPPLDEVLTESCFLYFLKRFIELGPKDVPITEGLEPEIYWTSPVGLCSTAYVAFGKLGWLLVNSLDKKEFSLLSDAAKRNNFDYVKDVVESIRERVEKLMETYSDVLSPEDVMGIRYVFNFNKVLYFFLHGMNWDQVKLLRSVPFEMACTFSKFDDAASIRHTAWMLIMGNVYPLLDESSPQYDPGIALLTYEELSKEMESMPLEATMNITKMDILLQLLSKHSLCDNTLLNEQDQHIRSNVSSRWRLFDYDKDGNRTKRKAHK
;
A
#
# COMPACT_ATOMS: atom_id res chain seq x y z
N MET A 1 59.57 24.57 37.42
CA MET A 1 58.69 25.72 37.13
C MET A 1 57.34 25.37 37.72
N ASP A 2 57.05 26.06 38.81
CA ASP A 2 55.84 26.00 39.63
C ASP A 2 54.59 26.56 38.91
N PRO A 3 53.39 26.40 39.51
CA PRO A 3 52.06 26.43 38.89
C PRO A 3 51.29 27.74 39.12
N VAL A 4 50.17 27.95 38.41
CA VAL A 4 49.06 28.89 38.73
C VAL A 4 47.81 28.33 37.99
N SER A 5 46.69 27.84 38.55
CA SER A 5 45.78 28.17 39.67
C SER A 5 44.64 29.16 39.33
N VAL A 6 43.38 28.63 39.33
CA VAL A 6 42.13 29.18 39.95
C VAL A 6 41.54 30.46 39.29
N SER A 7 40.24 30.79 39.16
CA SER A 7 38.89 30.53 39.71
C SER A 7 37.85 31.08 38.68
N GLY A 8 36.52 30.89 38.71
CA GLY A 8 35.60 30.39 39.71
C GLY A 8 34.12 30.36 39.23
N SER A 9 33.30 29.78 40.11
CA SER A 9 31.84 29.58 40.17
C SER A 9 30.99 30.86 39.96
N THR A 10 29.72 30.79 39.52
CA THR A 10 28.53 30.42 40.36
C THR A 10 27.27 29.99 39.55
N SER A 11 26.50 29.09 40.18
CA SER A 11 25.10 28.64 39.91
C SER A 11 24.11 29.51 40.77
N PRO A 12 22.76 29.33 40.87
CA PRO A 12 21.86 28.27 40.35
C PRO A 12 20.41 28.67 39.92
N GLY A 13 19.66 27.70 39.36
CA GLY A 13 18.19 27.67 39.33
C GLY A 13 17.57 26.54 38.46
N SER A 14 16.67 25.73 39.01
CA SER A 14 15.96 24.55 38.43
C SER A 14 14.45 24.62 38.82
N PRO A 15 13.53 23.69 38.45
CA PRO A 15 13.23 22.94 37.19
C PRO A 15 11.68 22.79 36.91
N ALA A 16 11.23 22.01 35.89
CA ALA A 16 10.08 21.04 35.98
C ALA A 16 9.59 20.34 34.66
N LEU A 17 9.71 18.99 34.62
CA LEU A 17 8.78 17.83 34.33
C LEU A 17 7.73 17.72 33.16
N SER A 18 7.42 16.44 32.82
CA SER A 18 6.91 15.77 31.57
C SER A 18 5.45 15.14 31.63
N PRO A 19 5.06 14.00 30.95
CA PRO A 19 4.23 13.80 29.70
C PRO A 19 2.94 12.86 29.77
N GLU A 20 2.24 12.58 28.63
CA GLU A 20 1.50 11.33 28.14
C GLU A 20 0.12 10.72 28.65
N ARG A 21 -0.65 10.05 27.71
CA ARG A 21 -1.60 8.85 27.76
C ARG A 21 -3.18 8.90 27.65
N SER A 22 -3.77 7.98 26.83
CA SER A 22 -5.20 7.90 26.39
C SER A 22 -5.90 6.48 26.26
N GLY A 23 -5.84 5.58 27.26
CA GLY A 23 -6.44 4.22 27.19
C GLY A 23 -7.75 3.92 27.98
N VAL A 24 -8.34 4.89 28.68
CA VAL A 24 -9.45 4.65 29.65
C VAL A 24 -10.86 4.59 28.99
N SER A 25 -10.96 4.89 27.71
CA SER A 25 -12.21 5.28 27.05
C SER A 25 -13.20 4.13 26.77
N PHE A 26 -12.76 2.93 26.38
CA PHE A 26 -13.67 1.93 25.79
C PHE A 26 -14.47 1.12 26.83
N ARG A 27 -13.83 0.68 27.93
CA ARG A 27 -14.55 -0.02 29.02
C ARG A 27 -15.61 0.87 29.70
N LEU A 28 -15.44 2.19 29.61
CA LEU A 28 -16.37 3.19 30.14
C LEU A 28 -17.66 3.28 29.31
N LYS A 29 -17.56 3.10 27.98
CA LYS A 29 -18.70 3.24 27.06
C LYS A 29 -19.65 2.04 27.15
N VAL A 30 -19.12 0.83 27.30
CA VAL A 30 -19.93 -0.39 27.43
C VAL A 30 -20.70 -0.42 28.76
N VAL A 31 -20.05 -0.02 29.86
CA VAL A 31 -20.73 0.08 31.17
C VAL A 31 -21.78 1.19 31.16
N ALA A 32 -21.52 2.32 30.50
CA ALA A 32 -22.50 3.40 30.35
C ALA A 32 -23.75 2.97 29.55
N GLY A 33 -23.57 2.15 28.50
CA GLY A 33 -24.68 1.63 27.70
C GLY A 33 -25.62 0.72 28.49
N LEU A 34 -25.08 -0.21 29.28
CA LEU A 34 -25.87 -1.11 30.13
C LEU A 34 -26.63 -0.34 31.23
N VAL A 35 -26.00 0.67 31.83
CA VAL A 35 -26.66 1.52 32.85
C VAL A 35 -27.79 2.35 32.23
N SER A 36 -27.61 2.89 31.03
CA SER A 36 -28.65 3.66 30.34
C SER A 36 -29.87 2.79 30.00
N ALA A 37 -29.66 1.54 29.59
CA ALA A 37 -30.75 0.62 29.26
C ALA A 37 -31.58 0.24 30.50
N LEU A 38 -30.93 0.01 31.64
CA LEU A 38 -31.61 -0.30 32.90
C LEU A 38 -32.43 0.89 33.43
N ILE A 39 -31.93 2.13 33.29
CA ILE A 39 -32.67 3.35 33.67
C ILE A 39 -33.91 3.52 32.77
N ALA A 40 -33.77 3.32 31.46
CA ALA A 40 -34.88 3.46 30.52
C ALA A 40 -36.02 2.46 30.82
N ILE A 41 -35.67 1.20 31.10
CA ILE A 41 -36.65 0.15 31.47
C ILE A 41 -37.35 0.50 32.79
N SER A 42 -36.59 0.94 33.79
CA SER A 42 -37.13 1.33 35.10
C SER A 42 -38.09 2.53 35.00
N PHE A 43 -37.76 3.50 34.15
CA PHE A 43 -38.60 4.68 33.90
C PHE A 43 -39.90 4.33 33.15
N ALA A 44 -39.82 3.42 32.16
CA ALA A 44 -41.00 2.94 31.45
C ALA A 44 -41.96 2.19 32.37
N ILE A 45 -41.44 1.34 33.28
CA ILE A 45 -42.24 0.63 34.29
C ILE A 45 -42.89 1.61 35.27
N ALA A 46 -42.16 2.63 35.73
CA ALA A 46 -42.69 3.65 36.63
C ALA A 46 -43.81 4.49 35.99
N LEU A 47 -43.69 4.84 34.71
CA LEU A 47 -44.74 5.55 33.96
C LEU A 47 -45.98 4.68 33.75
N ALA A 48 -45.79 3.40 33.40
CA ALA A 48 -46.90 2.47 33.22
C ALA A 48 -47.69 2.25 34.52
N LEU A 49 -46.98 2.11 35.65
CA LEU A 49 -47.60 1.95 36.97
C LEU A 49 -48.24 3.25 37.50
N GLY A 50 -47.64 4.41 37.19
CA GLY A 50 -48.16 5.73 37.57
C GLY A 50 -49.46 6.10 36.84
N ALA A 51 -49.64 5.66 35.59
CA ALA A 51 -50.86 5.91 34.81
C ALA A 51 -52.08 5.12 35.33
N LEU A 52 -51.86 4.01 36.05
CA LEU A 52 -52.91 3.13 36.54
C LEU A 52 -53.41 3.49 37.96
N SER A 53 -52.77 4.44 38.66
CA SER A 53 -53.03 4.69 40.10
C SER A 53 -52.98 6.17 40.49
N PHE A 54 -54.06 6.92 40.31
CA PHE A 54 -54.29 8.15 41.10
C PHE A 54 -55.24 7.82 42.26
N PRO A 55 -54.90 8.13 43.53
CA PRO A 55 -53.93 9.13 44.00
C PRO A 55 -52.67 8.57 44.69
N LEU A 56 -52.40 7.26 44.63
CA LEU A 56 -51.27 6.61 45.34
C LEU A 56 -49.95 6.54 44.53
N GLY A 57 -49.94 6.93 43.25
CA GLY A 57 -48.73 6.85 42.40
C GLY A 57 -47.63 7.86 42.74
N ILE A 58 -47.97 9.00 43.34
CA ILE A 58 -47.02 10.08 43.66
C ILE A 58 -45.93 9.64 44.67
N PRO A 59 -46.22 8.98 45.80
CA PRO A 59 -45.18 8.51 46.71
C PRO A 59 -44.28 7.43 46.11
N ILE A 60 -44.81 6.58 45.22
CA ILE A 60 -44.03 5.50 44.58
C ILE A 60 -43.01 6.10 43.59
N ILE A 61 -43.43 7.05 42.75
CA ILE A 61 -42.53 7.74 41.81
C ILE A 61 -41.43 8.51 42.57
N SER A 62 -41.78 9.13 43.70
CA SER A 62 -40.82 9.81 44.59
C SER A 62 -39.74 8.86 45.14
N VAL A 63 -40.14 7.68 45.65
CA VAL A 63 -39.19 6.70 46.20
C VAL A 63 -38.26 6.15 45.13
N PHE A 64 -38.78 5.82 43.94
CA PHE A 64 -37.95 5.33 42.82
C PHE A 64 -37.03 6.40 42.25
N GLY A 65 -37.47 7.67 42.22
CA GLY A 65 -36.63 8.81 41.86
C GLY A 65 -35.46 9.00 42.84
N LEU A 66 -35.74 8.89 44.14
CA LEU A 66 -34.72 9.00 45.19
C LEU A 66 -33.70 7.84 45.11
N LEU A 67 -34.16 6.61 44.87
CA LEU A 67 -33.29 5.43 44.71
C LEU A 67 -32.38 5.57 43.49
N SER A 68 -32.91 6.06 42.38
CA SER A 68 -32.15 6.29 41.14
C SER A 68 -31.09 7.38 41.34
N PHE A 69 -31.42 8.45 42.06
CA PHE A 69 -30.48 9.52 42.41
C PHE A 69 -29.36 9.03 43.34
N LEU A 70 -29.69 8.17 44.32
CA LEU A 70 -28.70 7.56 45.21
C LEU A 70 -27.74 6.64 44.43
N MET A 71 -28.24 5.82 43.50
CA MET A 71 -27.38 4.96 42.67
C MET A 71 -26.46 5.77 41.75
N LEU A 72 -26.95 6.86 41.16
CA LEU A 72 -26.12 7.75 40.34
C LEU A 72 -25.03 8.44 41.16
N SER A 73 -25.37 8.93 42.35
CA SER A 73 -24.41 9.57 43.25
C SER A 73 -23.32 8.60 43.71
N LEU A 74 -23.64 7.32 43.96
CA LEU A 74 -22.67 6.29 44.31
C LEU A 74 -21.68 5.99 43.16
N ILE A 75 -22.17 5.92 41.92
CA ILE A 75 -21.33 5.71 40.72
C ILE A 75 -20.39 6.91 40.51
N CYS A 76 -20.87 8.13 40.72
CA CYS A 76 -20.05 9.34 40.66
C CYS A 76 -18.95 9.34 41.75
N VAL A 77 -19.28 8.95 42.98
CA VAL A 77 -18.30 8.84 44.08
C VAL A 77 -17.25 7.76 43.79
N GLN A 78 -17.62 6.63 43.17
CA GLN A 78 -16.67 5.58 42.77
C GLN A 78 -15.72 6.01 41.66
N LYS A 79 -16.17 6.82 40.70
CA LYS A 79 -15.28 7.38 39.65
C LYS A 79 -14.31 8.41 40.22
N VAL A 80 -14.74 9.27 41.15
CA VAL A 80 -13.87 10.28 41.78
C VAL A 80 -12.79 9.64 42.68
N LYS A 81 -13.09 8.51 43.34
CA LYS A 81 -12.09 7.76 44.13
C LYS A 81 -11.05 7.02 43.27
N LYS A 82 -11.39 6.56 42.06
CA LYS A 82 -10.44 5.85 41.17
C LYS A 82 -9.48 6.76 40.39
N VAL A 83 -9.77 8.06 40.28
CA VAL A 83 -8.92 9.01 39.55
C VAL A 83 -7.84 9.66 40.44
N LYS A 84 -7.93 9.59 41.79
CA LYS A 84 -7.17 10.51 42.68
C LYS A 84 -6.06 9.96 43.58
N LYS A 85 -5.68 8.68 43.59
CA LYS A 85 -4.53 8.17 44.41
C LYS A 85 -3.91 6.93 43.74
N VAL A 86 -2.72 6.89 43.10
CA VAL A 86 -1.39 7.49 43.40
C VAL A 86 -1.02 7.21 44.86
N ALA A 87 0.06 6.53 45.26
CA ALA A 87 1.28 5.96 44.69
C ALA A 87 1.88 4.99 45.73
N VAL A 88 2.91 4.19 45.38
CA VAL A 88 4.12 3.88 46.18
C VAL A 88 5.09 3.02 45.32
N PRO A 89 6.42 3.08 45.55
CA PRO A 89 7.44 3.10 44.48
C PRO A 89 8.46 1.94 44.49
N VAL A 90 9.38 1.99 43.50
CA VAL A 90 10.71 1.33 43.41
C VAL A 90 10.75 -0.17 43.09
N ALA A 91 11.03 -0.48 41.81
CA ALA A 91 12.23 -1.23 41.42
C ALA A 91 12.50 -0.94 39.95
N VAL A 92 13.74 -0.56 39.63
CA VAL A 92 14.21 -0.36 38.25
C VAL A 92 14.38 -1.74 37.60
N PRO A 93 13.75 -1.98 36.43
CA PRO A 93 14.43 -2.73 35.40
C PRO A 93 14.65 -1.81 34.19
N VAL A 94 15.89 -1.86 33.72
CA VAL A 94 16.37 -1.37 32.44
C VAL A 94 15.27 -1.44 31.37
N ALA A 95 15.02 -0.29 30.73
CA ALA A 95 14.10 -0.17 29.61
C ALA A 95 14.54 -1.08 28.45
N VAL A 96 14.03 -2.31 28.44
CA VAL A 96 13.84 -3.04 27.21
C VAL A 96 12.61 -2.41 26.56
N PRO A 97 12.71 -1.86 25.34
CA PRO A 97 11.53 -1.35 24.66
C PRO A 97 10.53 -2.49 24.59
N GLU A 98 9.32 -2.25 25.10
CA GLU A 98 8.17 -3.13 24.96
C GLU A 98 7.84 -3.15 23.47
N VAL A 99 8.56 -4.00 22.73
CA VAL A 99 8.15 -4.51 21.43
C VAL A 99 6.84 -5.22 21.73
N THR A 100 5.73 -4.49 21.61
CA THR A 100 4.46 -5.12 21.30
C THR A 100 4.78 -6.02 20.11
N MET A 101 4.85 -7.33 20.35
CA MET A 101 4.96 -8.32 19.29
C MET A 101 3.71 -8.16 18.45
N ARG A 102 3.75 -7.24 17.48
CA ARG A 102 2.82 -7.19 16.38
C ARG A 102 2.95 -8.56 15.74
N ARG A 103 1.92 -9.39 15.90
CA ARG A 103 1.81 -10.66 15.18
C ARG A 103 2.08 -10.33 13.72
N ALA A 104 3.03 -11.03 13.11
CA ALA A 104 3.40 -10.76 11.73
C ALA A 104 2.12 -10.83 10.87
N PRO A 105 1.83 -9.80 10.07
CA PRO A 105 0.56 -9.70 9.40
C PRO A 105 0.40 -10.82 8.36
N GLU A 106 -0.78 -11.44 8.36
CA GLU A 106 -1.13 -12.63 7.57
C GLU A 106 -1.31 -12.30 6.08
N ILE A 107 -1.29 -13.31 5.21
CA ILE A 107 -1.56 -13.12 3.77
C ILE A 107 -3.03 -12.66 3.58
N PRO A 108 -3.29 -11.56 2.85
CA PRO A 108 -4.63 -11.05 2.63
C PRO A 108 -5.52 -12.01 1.83
N ALA A 109 -6.84 -11.89 2.02
CA ALA A 109 -7.83 -12.77 1.43
C ALA A 109 -7.77 -12.84 -0.11
N GLY A 110 -7.62 -11.71 -0.82
CA GLY A 110 -7.47 -11.71 -2.27
C GLY A 110 -6.23 -12.48 -2.74
N CYS A 111 -5.09 -12.29 -2.06
CA CYS A 111 -3.87 -13.03 -2.37
C CYS A 111 -4.00 -14.53 -2.06
N LEU A 112 -4.75 -14.91 -1.01
CA LEU A 112 -5.08 -16.32 -0.74
C LEU A 112 -5.89 -16.94 -1.89
N LEU A 113 -6.82 -16.20 -2.52
CA LEU A 113 -7.54 -16.69 -3.70
C LEU A 113 -6.62 -16.90 -4.90
N VAL A 114 -5.64 -16.00 -5.11
CA VAL A 114 -4.60 -16.18 -6.12
C VAL A 114 -3.80 -17.45 -5.85
N ILE A 115 -3.39 -17.67 -4.59
CA ILE A 115 -2.66 -18.88 -4.18
C ILE A 115 -3.51 -20.12 -4.46
N ARG A 116 -4.79 -20.11 -4.10
CA ARG A 116 -5.72 -21.22 -4.36
C ARG A 116 -5.87 -21.54 -5.84
N GLY A 117 -5.83 -20.53 -6.71
CA GLY A 117 -5.94 -20.71 -8.16
C GLY A 117 -4.66 -21.22 -8.83
N LYS A 118 -3.48 -20.89 -8.29
CA LYS A 118 -2.17 -21.19 -8.90
C LYS A 118 -1.43 -22.37 -8.27
N TYR A 119 -1.79 -22.75 -7.04
CA TYR A 119 -1.15 -23.82 -6.28
C TYR A 119 -2.14 -24.93 -5.88
N PRO A 120 -1.65 -26.12 -5.53
CA PRO A 120 -2.50 -27.18 -4.97
C PRO A 120 -3.25 -26.70 -3.73
N THR A 121 -4.49 -27.16 -3.55
CA THR A 121 -5.39 -26.71 -2.47
C THR A 121 -4.76 -26.88 -1.08
N ILE A 122 -3.91 -27.88 -0.87
CA ILE A 122 -3.20 -28.10 0.39
C ILE A 122 -2.27 -26.93 0.77
N ILE A 123 -1.69 -26.22 -0.21
CA ILE A 123 -0.85 -25.04 0.05
C ILE A 123 -1.71 -23.86 0.53
N HIS A 124 -2.89 -23.69 -0.07
CA HIS A 124 -3.87 -22.70 0.42
C HIS A 124 -4.32 -23.04 1.84
N SER A 125 -4.68 -24.29 2.12
CA SER A 125 -5.05 -24.75 3.47
C SER A 125 -3.92 -24.51 4.47
N LEU A 126 -2.66 -24.79 4.11
CA LEU A 126 -1.52 -24.49 4.95
C LEU A 126 -1.43 -23.00 5.30
N CYS A 127 -1.60 -22.12 4.30
CA CYS A 127 -1.54 -20.67 4.52
C CYS A 127 -2.61 -20.19 5.50
N VAL A 128 -3.82 -20.74 5.40
CA VAL A 128 -4.96 -20.39 6.26
C VAL A 128 -4.82 -21.00 7.66
N ASP A 129 -4.60 -22.31 7.74
CA ASP A 129 -4.64 -23.06 8.99
C ASP A 129 -3.45 -22.75 9.90
N GLN A 130 -2.29 -22.39 9.31
CA GLN A 130 -1.07 -22.03 10.05
C GLN A 130 -0.78 -20.52 10.05
N SER A 131 -1.70 -19.69 9.55
CA SER A 131 -1.52 -18.23 9.44
C SER A 131 -0.15 -17.88 8.83
N LEU A 132 0.19 -18.46 7.68
CA LEU A 132 1.49 -18.18 7.08
C LEU A 132 1.59 -16.74 6.60
N THR A 133 2.76 -16.13 6.79
CA THR A 133 3.12 -14.89 6.11
C THR A 133 3.61 -15.17 4.69
N ILE A 134 3.69 -14.14 3.85
CA ILE A 134 4.22 -14.30 2.49
C ILE A 134 5.71 -14.68 2.49
N GLN A 135 6.48 -14.18 3.46
CA GLN A 135 7.88 -14.53 3.69
C GLN A 135 8.04 -16.01 4.04
N GLU A 136 7.17 -16.54 4.89
CA GLU A 136 7.15 -17.95 5.27
C GLU A 136 6.80 -18.81 4.05
N LEU A 137 5.75 -18.44 3.30
CA LEU A 137 5.37 -19.16 2.08
C LEU A 137 6.53 -19.18 1.05
N ARG A 138 7.28 -18.09 0.91
CA ARG A 138 8.46 -18.01 0.05
C ARG A 138 9.54 -19.02 0.43
N GLN A 139 9.69 -19.32 1.73
CA GLN A 139 10.63 -20.33 2.23
C GLN A 139 10.09 -21.76 2.08
N VAL A 140 8.78 -21.96 2.25
CA VAL A 140 8.14 -23.28 2.15
C VAL A 140 8.18 -23.82 0.72
N LEU A 141 7.84 -23.01 -0.29
CA LEU A 141 7.68 -23.48 -1.66
C LEU A 141 8.93 -24.18 -2.25
N PRO A 142 10.17 -23.69 -2.03
CA PRO A 142 11.39 -24.41 -2.41
C PRO A 142 11.54 -25.78 -1.74
N VAL A 143 11.17 -25.92 -0.46
CA VAL A 143 11.24 -27.19 0.28
C VAL A 143 10.24 -28.20 -0.28
N LEU A 144 9.06 -27.75 -0.70
CA LEU A 144 8.06 -28.63 -1.32
C LEU A 144 8.50 -29.17 -2.70
N LYS A 145 9.46 -28.50 -3.35
CA LYS A 145 10.09 -28.98 -4.60
C LYS A 145 11.28 -29.89 -4.33
N ASP A 146 11.97 -29.65 -3.21
CA ASP A 146 13.25 -30.27 -2.89
C ASP A 146 13.36 -30.43 -1.37
N GLU A 147 13.04 -31.64 -0.91
CA GLU A 147 13.04 -32.03 0.51
C GLU A 147 14.41 -31.83 1.18
N SER A 148 15.51 -31.80 0.42
CA SER A 148 16.86 -31.57 0.97
C SER A 148 17.02 -30.18 1.59
N LYS A 149 16.11 -29.24 1.28
CA LYS A 149 16.12 -27.87 1.80
C LYS A 149 15.37 -27.71 3.12
N LEU A 150 14.80 -28.78 3.66
CA LEU A 150 14.01 -28.73 4.88
C LEU A 150 14.83 -28.16 6.07
N ASP A 151 16.12 -28.48 6.13
CA ASP A 151 17.05 -28.00 7.17
C ASP A 151 17.33 -26.49 7.09
N SER A 152 16.94 -25.82 6.00
CA SER A 152 17.11 -24.37 5.83
C SER A 152 15.98 -23.54 6.45
N LEU A 153 14.89 -24.18 6.88
CA LEU A 153 13.74 -23.51 7.49
C LEU A 153 14.06 -23.05 8.90
N SER A 154 13.44 -21.95 9.33
CA SER A 154 13.49 -21.58 10.75
C SER A 154 12.79 -22.62 11.61
N PRO A 155 13.21 -22.81 12.88
CA PRO A 155 12.59 -23.77 13.79
C PRO A 155 11.08 -23.58 13.94
N GLU A 156 10.62 -22.33 13.97
CA GLU A 156 9.21 -21.98 14.11
C GLU A 156 8.40 -22.39 12.87
N LEU A 157 8.94 -22.12 11.67
CA LEU A 157 8.29 -22.49 10.42
C LEU A 157 8.25 -24.01 10.25
N TYR A 158 9.35 -24.68 10.58
CA TYR A 158 9.39 -26.14 10.59
C TYR A 158 8.32 -26.73 11.53
N GLN A 159 8.16 -26.17 12.72
CA GLN A 159 7.12 -26.59 13.66
C GLN A 159 5.70 -26.40 13.10
N LYS A 160 5.41 -25.27 12.42
CA LYS A 160 4.12 -25.05 11.73
C LYS A 160 3.86 -26.13 10.68
N LEU A 161 4.86 -26.48 9.88
CA LEU A 161 4.73 -27.52 8.86
C LEU A 161 4.47 -28.90 9.48
N GLN A 162 5.17 -29.24 10.57
CA GLN A 162 4.95 -30.48 11.30
C GLN A 162 3.53 -30.56 11.87
N LEU A 163 3.05 -29.49 12.51
CA LEU A 163 1.68 -29.42 13.06
C LEU A 163 0.60 -29.56 12.00
N PHE A 164 0.83 -29.02 10.79
CA PHE A 164 -0.09 -29.15 9.67
C PHE A 164 -0.09 -30.55 9.05
N GLY A 165 1.05 -31.25 9.07
CA GLY A 165 1.24 -32.56 8.46
C GLY A 165 2.20 -32.50 7.27
N LEU A 166 3.49 -32.30 7.56
CA LEU A 166 4.56 -32.16 6.55
C LEU A 166 4.59 -33.33 5.55
N ASP A 167 4.45 -34.57 6.01
CA ASP A 167 4.51 -35.75 5.15
C ASP A 167 3.40 -35.74 4.08
N LEU A 168 2.19 -35.34 4.47
CA LEU A 168 1.06 -35.20 3.54
C LEU A 168 1.33 -34.06 2.55
N LEU A 169 1.82 -32.92 3.06
CA LEU A 169 2.16 -31.75 2.25
C LEU A 169 3.21 -32.08 1.17
N LEU A 170 4.29 -32.76 1.55
CA LEU A 170 5.34 -33.20 0.64
C LEU A 170 4.79 -34.16 -0.41
N ARG A 171 4.02 -35.17 0.02
CA ARG A 171 3.43 -36.17 -0.89
C ARG A 171 2.52 -35.54 -1.94
N GLU A 172 1.63 -34.63 -1.55
CA GLU A 172 0.70 -33.97 -2.47
C GLU A 172 1.40 -33.03 -3.47
N CYS A 173 2.60 -32.55 -3.14
CA CYS A 173 3.38 -31.63 -3.96
C CYS A 173 4.48 -32.30 -4.79
N ARG A 174 4.88 -33.53 -4.48
CA ARG A 174 6.12 -34.21 -4.95
C ARG A 174 6.36 -34.27 -6.46
N TYR A 175 5.34 -34.06 -7.28
CA TYR A 175 5.46 -34.07 -8.75
C TYR A 175 4.68 -32.93 -9.41
N ARG A 176 4.24 -31.95 -8.63
CA ARG A 176 3.48 -30.82 -9.15
C ARG A 176 4.42 -29.70 -9.55
N LYS A 177 4.17 -29.11 -10.71
CA LYS A 177 4.86 -27.89 -11.13
C LYS A 177 4.33 -26.73 -10.27
N LEU A 178 5.04 -26.40 -9.20
CA LEU A 178 4.73 -25.22 -8.40
C LEU A 178 5.39 -24.00 -9.07
N PRO A 179 4.62 -22.99 -9.54
CA PRO A 179 5.21 -21.77 -10.07
C PRO A 179 6.04 -21.04 -8.99
N PRO A 180 7.04 -20.24 -9.36
CA PRO A 180 7.71 -19.33 -8.43
C PRO A 180 6.71 -18.32 -7.82
N LEU A 181 6.81 -18.09 -6.50
CA LEU A 181 5.90 -17.18 -5.80
C LEU A 181 5.94 -15.77 -6.37
N ASP A 182 7.15 -15.23 -6.56
CA ASP A 182 7.30 -13.85 -7.00
C ASP A 182 6.75 -13.64 -8.42
N GLU A 183 6.73 -14.67 -9.28
CA GLU A 183 6.06 -14.62 -10.59
C GLU A 183 4.54 -14.53 -10.41
N VAL A 184 3.96 -15.40 -9.58
CA VAL A 184 2.51 -15.38 -9.27
C VAL A 184 2.08 -14.03 -8.68
N LEU A 185 2.86 -13.48 -7.75
CA LEU A 185 2.58 -12.17 -7.16
C LEU A 185 2.73 -11.04 -8.17
N THR A 186 3.70 -11.11 -9.08
CA THR A 186 3.88 -10.09 -10.14
C THR A 186 2.71 -10.08 -11.12
N GLU A 187 2.19 -11.25 -11.47
CA GLU A 187 1.05 -11.40 -12.38
C GLU A 187 -0.29 -10.96 -11.76
N SER A 188 -0.37 -10.90 -10.43
CA SER A 188 -1.65 -10.79 -9.72
C SER A 188 -1.77 -9.57 -8.81
N CYS A 189 -0.67 -9.07 -8.25
CA CYS A 189 -0.63 -7.97 -7.27
C CYS A 189 0.05 -6.74 -7.88
N PHE A 190 -0.69 -5.65 -8.08
CA PHE A 190 -0.20 -4.53 -8.89
C PHE A 190 0.92 -3.72 -8.22
N LEU A 191 0.86 -3.49 -6.92
CA LEU A 191 1.91 -2.79 -6.17
C LEU A 191 3.17 -3.65 -6.02
N TYR A 192 3.00 -4.97 -5.91
CA TYR A 192 4.13 -5.89 -5.92
C TYR A 192 4.89 -5.85 -7.26
N PHE A 193 4.15 -5.83 -8.39
CA PHE A 193 4.74 -5.59 -9.70
C PHE A 193 5.51 -4.26 -9.75
N LEU A 194 4.89 -3.14 -9.33
CA LEU A 194 5.55 -1.84 -9.38
C LEU A 194 6.81 -1.79 -8.51
N LYS A 195 6.78 -2.39 -7.31
CA LYS A 195 7.97 -2.53 -6.47
C LYS A 195 9.10 -3.26 -7.21
N ARG A 196 8.81 -4.43 -7.79
CA ARG A 196 9.83 -5.19 -8.54
C ARG A 196 10.32 -4.43 -9.77
N PHE A 197 9.44 -3.70 -10.44
CA PHE A 197 9.79 -2.87 -11.59
C PHE A 197 10.81 -1.77 -11.22
N ILE A 198 10.60 -1.12 -10.06
CA ILE A 198 11.52 -0.12 -9.50
C ILE A 198 12.86 -0.77 -9.12
N GLU A 199 12.82 -1.89 -8.40
CA GLU A 199 14.03 -2.58 -7.89
C GLU A 199 14.93 -3.14 -8.99
N LEU A 200 14.35 -3.56 -10.11
CA LEU A 200 15.10 -4.03 -11.28
C LEU A 200 15.74 -2.89 -12.06
N GLY A 201 15.32 -1.64 -11.87
CA GLY A 201 15.80 -0.50 -12.65
C GLY A 201 17.26 -0.14 -12.40
N PRO A 202 17.99 0.35 -13.42
CA PRO A 202 19.33 0.91 -13.23
C PRO A 202 19.36 2.03 -12.19
N LYS A 203 20.16 1.87 -11.14
CA LYS A 203 20.16 2.83 -9.99
C LYS A 203 20.77 4.19 -10.34
N ASP A 204 21.65 4.23 -11.33
CA ASP A 204 22.35 5.43 -11.80
C ASP A 204 21.44 6.43 -12.50
N VAL A 205 20.37 5.96 -13.14
CA VAL A 205 19.46 6.81 -13.92
C VAL A 205 18.65 7.76 -13.01
N PRO A 206 17.91 7.30 -11.98
CA PRO A 206 17.24 8.20 -11.03
C PRO A 206 18.21 9.18 -10.34
N ILE A 207 19.40 8.70 -9.95
CA ILE A 207 20.44 9.52 -9.29
C ILE A 207 20.87 10.67 -10.20
N THR A 208 21.08 10.40 -11.49
CA THR A 208 21.49 11.42 -12.48
C THR A 208 20.43 12.52 -12.63
N GLU A 209 19.16 12.16 -12.45
CA GLU A 209 18.02 13.09 -12.52
C GLU A 209 17.66 13.73 -11.17
N GLY A 210 18.35 13.35 -10.09
CA GLY A 210 18.10 13.88 -8.74
C GLY A 210 16.75 13.46 -8.16
N LEU A 211 16.27 12.27 -8.50
CA LEU A 211 14.99 11.72 -8.04
C LEU A 211 15.20 10.39 -7.32
N GLU A 212 14.32 10.12 -6.36
CA GLU A 212 14.24 8.79 -5.74
C GLU A 212 13.78 7.74 -6.77
N PRO A 213 14.27 6.50 -6.71
CA PRO A 213 13.94 5.47 -7.70
C PRO A 213 12.44 5.23 -7.90
N GLU A 214 11.68 5.18 -6.81
CA GLU A 214 10.23 4.95 -6.84
C GLU A 214 9.45 6.11 -7.48
N ILE A 215 10.01 7.32 -7.44
CA ILE A 215 9.47 8.50 -8.11
C ILE A 215 9.85 8.46 -9.59
N TYR A 216 11.12 8.19 -9.90
CA TYR A 216 11.63 8.19 -11.28
C TYR A 216 10.95 7.13 -12.14
N TRP A 217 10.97 5.86 -11.72
CA TRP A 217 10.49 4.76 -12.55
C TRP A 217 8.96 4.73 -12.73
N THR A 218 8.22 5.51 -11.93
CA THR A 218 6.77 5.63 -12.04
C THR A 218 6.31 6.99 -12.57
N SER A 219 7.27 7.81 -13.01
CA SER A 219 7.03 9.06 -13.71
C SER A 219 6.70 8.83 -15.20
N PRO A 220 6.20 9.84 -15.91
CA PRO A 220 6.08 9.80 -17.37
C PRO A 220 7.41 9.42 -18.03
N VAL A 221 7.33 8.58 -19.07
CA VAL A 221 8.53 8.09 -19.76
C VAL A 221 9.40 9.25 -20.27
N GLY A 222 10.71 9.11 -20.13
CA GLY A 222 11.66 10.14 -20.55
C GLY A 222 11.53 11.47 -19.81
N LEU A 223 10.80 11.52 -18.68
CA LEU A 223 10.46 12.76 -17.98
C LEU A 223 9.93 13.83 -18.96
N CYS A 224 9.10 13.40 -19.91
CA CYS A 224 8.53 14.29 -20.90
C CYS A 224 7.12 14.70 -20.49
N SER A 225 6.66 15.82 -21.06
CA SER A 225 5.30 16.31 -20.85
C SER A 225 4.23 15.50 -21.60
N THR A 226 4.65 14.69 -22.59
CA THR A 226 3.76 13.75 -23.28
C THR A 226 3.55 12.52 -22.42
N ALA A 227 2.30 12.31 -22.07
CA ALA A 227 1.99 11.91 -20.73
C ALA A 227 1.55 10.44 -20.73
N TYR A 228 2.50 9.54 -20.49
CA TYR A 228 2.22 8.12 -20.29
C TYR A 228 3.34 7.45 -19.48
N VAL A 229 2.94 6.56 -18.57
CA VAL A 229 3.84 5.70 -17.80
C VAL A 229 4.26 4.46 -18.59
N ALA A 230 5.46 3.93 -18.30
CA ALA A 230 6.03 2.78 -19.01
C ALA A 230 5.20 1.48 -18.91
N PHE A 231 4.42 1.34 -17.85
CA PHE A 231 3.62 0.14 -17.55
C PHE A 231 2.12 0.28 -17.89
N GLY A 232 1.74 1.33 -18.63
CA GLY A 232 0.39 1.47 -19.18
C GLY A 232 0.17 0.64 -20.46
N LYS A 233 -1.03 0.75 -21.05
CA LYS A 233 -1.47 0.04 -22.28
C LYS A 233 -0.43 0.11 -23.40
N LEU A 234 0.01 1.32 -23.74
CA LEU A 234 0.98 1.56 -24.80
C LEU A 234 2.34 0.91 -24.51
N GLY A 235 2.83 1.07 -23.28
CA GLY A 235 4.10 0.47 -22.86
C GLY A 235 4.05 -1.05 -22.94
N TRP A 236 2.93 -1.66 -22.52
CA TRP A 236 2.69 -3.09 -22.64
C TRP A 236 2.69 -3.56 -24.10
N LEU A 237 1.95 -2.90 -24.99
CA LEU A 237 1.88 -3.24 -26.42
C LEU A 237 3.25 -3.12 -27.09
N LEU A 238 3.99 -2.06 -26.76
CA LEU A 238 5.33 -1.82 -27.26
C LEU A 238 6.28 -2.93 -26.82
N VAL A 239 6.35 -3.24 -25.52
CA VAL A 239 7.27 -4.29 -25.06
C VAL A 239 6.91 -5.66 -25.59
N ASN A 240 5.63 -5.98 -25.78
CA ASN A 240 5.22 -7.27 -26.35
C ASN A 240 5.42 -7.36 -27.87
N SER A 241 5.69 -6.23 -28.52
CA SER A 241 6.01 -6.19 -29.95
C SER A 241 7.51 -6.25 -30.23
N LEU A 242 8.38 -6.08 -29.22
CA LEU A 242 9.83 -5.98 -29.40
C LEU A 242 10.55 -7.33 -29.25
N ASP A 243 11.76 -7.46 -29.78
CA ASP A 243 12.75 -8.44 -29.29
C ASP A 243 13.92 -7.77 -28.54
N LYS A 244 14.83 -8.57 -27.99
CA LYS A 244 15.96 -8.07 -27.20
C LYS A 244 16.94 -7.26 -28.04
N LYS A 245 17.19 -7.68 -29.29
CA LYS A 245 18.12 -7.01 -30.20
C LYS A 245 17.57 -5.65 -30.62
N GLU A 246 16.28 -5.61 -30.96
CA GLU A 246 15.55 -4.39 -31.30
C GLU A 246 15.54 -3.41 -30.13
N PHE A 247 15.27 -3.90 -28.92
CA PHE A 247 15.35 -3.08 -27.72
C PHE A 247 16.74 -2.48 -27.52
N SER A 248 17.81 -3.27 -27.59
CA SER A 248 19.18 -2.77 -27.46
C SER A 248 19.50 -1.73 -28.54
N LEU A 249 19.12 -1.98 -29.79
CA LEU A 249 19.34 -1.06 -30.90
C LEU A 249 18.64 0.29 -30.67
N LEU A 250 17.37 0.27 -30.23
CA LEU A 250 16.59 1.48 -29.98
C LEU A 250 17.05 2.23 -28.73
N SER A 251 17.45 1.52 -27.68
CA SER A 251 18.08 2.12 -26.50
C SER A 251 19.40 2.81 -26.84
N ASP A 252 20.22 2.23 -27.71
CA ASP A 252 21.48 2.83 -28.16
C ASP A 252 21.25 4.05 -29.07
N ALA A 253 20.27 3.97 -29.97
CA ALA A 253 19.81 5.09 -30.78
C ALA A 253 19.33 6.26 -29.91
N ALA A 254 18.55 5.96 -28.86
CA ALA A 254 18.07 6.94 -27.89
C ALA A 254 19.21 7.64 -27.14
N LYS A 255 20.17 6.89 -26.61
CA LYS A 255 21.33 7.47 -25.92
C LYS A 255 22.17 8.38 -26.82
N ARG A 256 22.27 8.05 -28.10
CA ARG A 256 23.00 8.85 -29.11
C ARG A 256 22.18 9.99 -29.69
N ASN A 257 20.90 10.09 -29.34
CA ASN A 257 19.95 11.01 -29.93
C ASN A 257 19.97 10.96 -31.49
N ASN A 258 20.11 9.76 -32.05
CA ASN A 258 20.16 9.54 -33.50
C ASN A 258 19.34 8.29 -33.84
N PHE A 259 18.27 8.50 -34.59
CA PHE A 259 17.32 7.46 -34.95
C PHE A 259 17.16 7.23 -36.45
N ASP A 260 17.96 7.91 -37.28
CA ASP A 260 17.80 7.85 -38.73
C ASP A 260 17.99 6.42 -39.27
N TYR A 261 18.88 5.65 -38.66
CA TYR A 261 19.20 4.28 -39.05
C TYR A 261 18.28 3.21 -38.42
N VAL A 262 17.34 3.61 -37.55
CA VAL A 262 16.38 2.67 -36.92
C VAL A 262 14.94 2.92 -37.35
N LYS A 263 14.72 3.78 -38.35
CA LYS A 263 13.39 4.12 -38.89
C LYS A 263 12.59 2.88 -39.30
N ASP A 264 13.21 2.01 -40.10
CA ASP A 264 12.57 0.77 -40.58
C ASP A 264 12.22 -0.18 -39.43
N VAL A 265 13.05 -0.21 -38.39
CA VAL A 265 12.81 -1.02 -37.18
C VAL A 265 11.59 -0.50 -36.43
N VAL A 266 11.48 0.82 -36.22
CA VAL A 266 10.32 1.42 -35.55
C VAL A 266 9.03 1.21 -36.34
N GLU A 267 9.07 1.29 -37.68
CA GLU A 267 7.89 1.02 -38.50
C GLU A 267 7.45 -0.44 -38.40
N SER A 268 8.38 -1.39 -38.47
CA SER A 268 8.11 -2.82 -38.24
C SER A 268 7.52 -3.10 -36.85
N ILE A 269 7.97 -2.37 -35.82
CA ILE A 269 7.38 -2.48 -34.48
C ILE A 269 5.97 -1.89 -34.48
N ARG A 270 5.73 -0.75 -35.15
CA ARG A 270 4.39 -0.16 -35.26
C ARG A 270 3.41 -1.15 -35.88
N GLU A 271 3.78 -1.80 -36.97
CA GLU A 271 2.92 -2.82 -37.62
C GLU A 271 2.58 -3.98 -36.67
N ARG A 272 3.55 -4.45 -35.87
CA ARG A 272 3.31 -5.47 -34.84
C ARG A 272 2.39 -4.98 -33.72
N VAL A 273 2.55 -3.73 -33.29
CA VAL A 273 1.67 -3.10 -32.29
C VAL A 273 0.24 -2.99 -32.83
N GLU A 274 0.05 -2.58 -34.08
CA GLU A 274 -1.27 -2.54 -34.73
C GLU A 274 -1.93 -3.92 -34.74
N LYS A 275 -1.18 -4.96 -35.13
CA LYS A 275 -1.67 -6.34 -35.10
C LYS A 275 -2.02 -6.84 -33.70
N LEU A 276 -1.24 -6.44 -32.68
CA LEU A 276 -1.59 -6.74 -31.29
C LEU A 276 -2.86 -6.02 -30.87
N MET A 277 -3.04 -4.74 -31.22
CA MET A 277 -4.27 -4.01 -30.91
C MET A 277 -5.50 -4.68 -31.51
N GLU A 278 -5.41 -5.19 -32.74
CA GLU A 278 -6.48 -5.99 -33.37
C GLU A 278 -6.81 -7.25 -32.57
N THR A 279 -5.81 -7.90 -31.98
CA THR A 279 -5.99 -9.11 -31.15
C THR A 279 -6.70 -8.79 -29.82
N TYR A 280 -6.60 -7.55 -29.33
CA TYR A 280 -7.20 -7.09 -28.08
C TYR A 280 -8.36 -6.10 -28.33
N SER A 281 -9.03 -6.21 -29.47
CA SER A 281 -10.18 -5.35 -29.83
C SER A 281 -11.33 -5.39 -28.83
N ASP A 282 -11.46 -6.50 -28.10
CA ASP A 282 -12.54 -6.72 -27.13
C ASP A 282 -12.31 -5.95 -25.82
N VAL A 283 -11.06 -5.57 -25.55
CA VAL A 283 -10.63 -4.86 -24.34
C VAL A 283 -10.36 -3.38 -24.64
N LEU A 284 -9.89 -3.06 -25.84
CA LEU A 284 -9.56 -1.70 -26.27
C LEU A 284 -10.79 -0.98 -26.82
N SER A 285 -11.10 0.20 -26.27
CA SER A 285 -12.13 1.05 -26.88
C SER A 285 -11.61 1.73 -28.16
N PRO A 286 -12.49 2.22 -29.05
CA PRO A 286 -12.08 3.02 -30.21
C PRO A 286 -11.22 4.23 -29.82
N GLU A 287 -11.54 4.88 -28.70
CA GLU A 287 -10.77 6.00 -28.15
C GLU A 287 -9.37 5.56 -27.70
N ASP A 288 -9.25 4.38 -27.08
CA ASP A 288 -7.95 3.81 -26.72
C ASP A 288 -7.08 3.60 -27.95
N VAL A 289 -7.63 2.99 -29.00
CA VAL A 289 -6.91 2.73 -30.26
C VAL A 289 -6.45 4.04 -30.90
N MET A 290 -7.32 5.05 -30.98
CA MET A 290 -6.95 6.37 -31.51
C MET A 290 -5.88 7.04 -30.65
N GLY A 291 -6.00 6.98 -29.32
CA GLY A 291 -5.03 7.53 -28.39
C GLY A 291 -3.66 6.87 -28.54
N ILE A 292 -3.62 5.54 -28.60
CA ILE A 292 -2.39 4.77 -28.84
C ILE A 292 -1.76 5.18 -30.17
N ARG A 293 -2.52 5.22 -31.27
CA ARG A 293 -2.01 5.65 -32.59
C ARG A 293 -1.43 7.07 -32.57
N TYR A 294 -2.09 7.99 -31.87
CA TYR A 294 -1.62 9.36 -31.74
C TYR A 294 -0.32 9.48 -30.90
N VAL A 295 -0.15 8.61 -29.91
CA VAL A 295 1.06 8.56 -29.08
C VAL A 295 2.16 7.74 -29.74
N PHE A 296 1.84 6.74 -30.57
CA PHE A 296 2.79 5.94 -31.35
C PHE A 296 3.37 6.70 -32.56
N ASN A 297 3.67 7.99 -32.38
CA ASN A 297 4.51 8.73 -33.31
C ASN A 297 5.98 8.39 -33.01
N PHE A 298 6.79 8.26 -34.07
CA PHE A 298 8.21 7.94 -34.02
C PHE A 298 8.94 8.66 -32.89
N ASN A 299 8.79 9.98 -32.78
CA ASN A 299 9.47 10.80 -31.76
C ASN A 299 9.04 10.49 -30.32
N LYS A 300 7.79 10.07 -30.12
CA LYS A 300 7.25 9.79 -28.78
C LYS A 300 7.70 8.41 -28.30
N VAL A 301 7.78 7.42 -29.18
CA VAL A 301 8.33 6.09 -28.88
C VAL A 301 9.75 6.20 -28.32
N LEU A 302 10.51 7.20 -28.75
CA LEU A 302 11.87 7.46 -28.26
C LEU A 302 11.91 7.75 -26.75
N TYR A 303 10.88 8.42 -26.21
CA TYR A 303 10.83 8.73 -24.78
C TYR A 303 10.80 7.48 -23.91
N PHE A 304 10.18 6.39 -24.41
CA PHE A 304 10.21 5.10 -23.74
C PHE A 304 11.65 4.58 -23.58
N PHE A 305 12.47 4.68 -24.64
CA PHE A 305 13.86 4.22 -24.61
C PHE A 305 14.80 5.19 -23.89
N LEU A 306 14.53 6.50 -23.96
CA LEU A 306 15.25 7.54 -23.21
C LEU A 306 15.01 7.44 -21.70
N HIS A 307 13.90 6.83 -21.27
CA HIS A 307 13.63 6.59 -19.86
C HIS A 307 14.66 5.65 -19.20
N GLY A 308 15.50 4.97 -19.98
CA GLY A 308 16.66 4.25 -19.45
C GLY A 308 16.35 2.90 -18.81
N MET A 309 15.18 2.32 -19.11
CA MET A 309 14.84 0.97 -18.65
C MET A 309 15.87 -0.06 -19.13
N ASN A 310 16.05 -1.13 -18.35
CA ASN A 310 16.83 -2.29 -18.79
C ASN A 310 15.93 -3.43 -19.30
N TRP A 311 16.56 -4.48 -19.83
CA TRP A 311 15.81 -5.61 -20.38
C TRP A 311 15.08 -6.44 -19.32
N ASP A 312 15.54 -6.43 -18.07
CA ASP A 312 14.87 -7.16 -17.00
C ASP A 312 13.54 -6.50 -16.61
N GLN A 313 13.51 -5.17 -16.57
CA GLN A 313 12.25 -4.40 -16.47
C GLN A 313 11.31 -4.69 -17.64
N VAL A 314 11.83 -4.74 -18.87
CA VAL A 314 11.02 -5.08 -20.07
C VAL A 314 10.42 -6.49 -19.97
N LYS A 315 11.19 -7.49 -19.51
CA LYS A 315 10.66 -8.84 -19.29
C LYS A 315 9.58 -8.85 -18.21
N LEU A 316 9.75 -8.08 -17.13
CA LEU A 316 8.74 -7.96 -16.08
C LEU A 316 7.43 -7.37 -16.64
N LEU A 317 7.51 -6.29 -17.42
CA LEU A 317 6.35 -5.69 -18.10
C LEU A 317 5.60 -6.71 -18.98
N ARG A 318 6.32 -7.58 -19.70
CA ARG A 318 5.72 -8.63 -20.53
C ARG A 318 4.99 -9.72 -19.75
N SER A 319 5.38 -9.96 -18.49
CA SER A 319 4.71 -10.96 -17.65
C SER A 319 3.35 -10.52 -17.11
N VAL A 320 3.02 -9.23 -17.20
CA VAL A 320 1.77 -8.69 -16.66
C VAL A 320 0.62 -8.95 -17.65
N PRO A 321 -0.58 -9.35 -17.20
CA PRO A 321 -1.78 -9.42 -18.05
C PRO A 321 -2.12 -8.06 -18.67
N PHE A 322 -2.64 -8.06 -19.91
CA PHE A 322 -2.95 -6.80 -20.59
C PHE A 322 -4.00 -5.97 -19.85
N GLU A 323 -4.97 -6.61 -19.21
CA GLU A 323 -6.03 -6.00 -18.41
C GLU A 323 -5.45 -5.20 -17.23
N MET A 324 -4.39 -5.71 -16.60
CA MET A 324 -3.68 -5.01 -15.53
C MET A 324 -2.94 -3.78 -16.08
N ALA A 325 -2.34 -3.86 -17.27
CA ALA A 325 -1.80 -2.69 -17.97
C ALA A 325 -2.87 -1.65 -18.32
N CYS A 326 -4.07 -2.09 -18.70
CA CYS A 326 -5.22 -1.20 -18.89
C CYS A 326 -5.62 -0.48 -17.60
N THR A 327 -5.62 -1.18 -16.47
CA THR A 327 -5.91 -0.58 -15.16
C THR A 327 -4.87 0.48 -14.78
N PHE A 328 -3.58 0.25 -15.03
CA PHE A 328 -2.55 1.28 -14.82
C PHE A 328 -2.83 2.56 -15.61
N SER A 329 -3.17 2.44 -16.90
CA SER A 329 -3.54 3.61 -17.73
C SER A 329 -4.79 4.32 -17.21
N LYS A 330 -5.84 3.58 -16.80
CA LYS A 330 -7.08 4.18 -16.28
C LYS A 330 -6.86 5.10 -15.06
N PHE A 331 -5.88 4.80 -14.21
CA PHE A 331 -5.50 5.64 -13.08
C PHE A 331 -4.68 6.86 -13.50
N ASP A 332 -3.78 6.67 -14.46
CA ASP A 332 -2.88 7.70 -14.94
C ASP A 332 -3.60 8.76 -15.77
N ASP A 333 -4.47 8.33 -16.70
CA ASP A 333 -5.29 9.17 -17.57
C ASP A 333 -6.33 10.00 -16.80
N ALA A 334 -6.70 9.56 -15.61
CA ALA A 334 -7.76 10.15 -14.82
C ALA A 334 -7.28 11.15 -13.76
N ALA A 335 -5.97 11.31 -13.63
CA ALA A 335 -5.43 12.33 -12.78
C ALA A 335 -5.66 13.69 -13.44
N SER A 336 -6.21 14.66 -12.70
CA SER A 336 -6.17 16.10 -13.07
C SER A 336 -4.73 16.65 -13.19
N ILE A 337 -3.76 15.78 -12.91
CA ILE A 337 -2.36 15.98 -12.65
C ILE A 337 -1.62 15.15 -13.72
N ARG A 338 -1.58 15.68 -14.96
CA ARG A 338 -0.85 15.20 -16.16
C ARG A 338 -0.05 13.88 -16.01
N HIS A 339 -0.72 12.73 -15.81
CA HIS A 339 -0.07 11.41 -15.81
C HIS A 339 1.06 11.23 -14.78
N THR A 340 0.91 11.85 -13.61
CA THR A 340 1.87 11.68 -12.51
C THR A 340 1.24 11.01 -11.29
N ALA A 341 0.08 10.37 -11.44
CA ALA A 341 -0.61 9.73 -10.32
C ALA A 341 0.29 8.66 -9.69
N TRP A 342 0.85 7.77 -10.50
CA TRP A 342 1.69 6.68 -10.02
C TRP A 342 2.94 7.17 -9.30
N MET A 343 3.59 8.22 -9.82
CA MET A 343 4.69 8.90 -9.15
C MET A 343 4.33 9.36 -7.73
N LEU A 344 3.15 9.96 -7.56
CA LEU A 344 2.69 10.46 -6.27
C LEU A 344 2.34 9.33 -5.31
N ILE A 345 1.62 8.32 -5.81
CA ILE A 345 1.23 7.14 -5.03
C ILE A 345 2.47 6.40 -4.55
N MET A 346 3.38 6.06 -5.48
CA MET A 346 4.56 5.26 -5.16
C MET A 346 5.52 5.99 -4.22
N GLY A 347 5.68 7.31 -4.36
CA GLY A 347 6.50 8.10 -3.43
C GLY A 347 6.01 8.07 -1.96
N ASN A 348 4.80 7.60 -1.68
CA ASN A 348 4.25 7.48 -0.32
C ASN A 348 4.03 6.03 0.12
N VAL A 349 3.67 5.17 -0.83
CA VAL A 349 3.31 3.77 -0.57
C VAL A 349 4.53 2.86 -0.59
N TYR A 350 5.61 3.21 -1.28
CA TYR A 350 6.78 2.33 -1.45
C TYR A 350 7.35 1.73 -0.14
N PRO A 351 7.48 2.49 0.97
CA PRO A 351 7.94 1.94 2.26
C PRO A 351 7.04 0.85 2.85
N LEU A 352 5.76 0.81 2.44
CA LEU A 352 4.77 -0.18 2.87
C LEU A 352 4.89 -1.50 2.08
N LEU A 353 5.65 -1.50 0.97
CA LEU A 353 5.79 -2.65 0.08
C LEU A 353 7.02 -3.50 0.38
N ASP A 354 7.99 -2.94 1.11
CA ASP A 354 9.22 -3.62 1.47
C ASP A 354 9.00 -4.55 2.67
N GLU A 355 9.04 -5.85 2.42
CA GLU A 355 8.89 -6.91 3.43
C GLU A 355 9.92 -6.84 4.57
N SER A 356 11.03 -6.12 4.39
CA SER A 356 12.04 -5.88 5.43
C SER A 356 11.81 -4.60 6.24
N SER A 357 10.91 -3.73 5.77
CA SER A 357 10.57 -2.47 6.41
C SER A 357 9.68 -2.70 7.63
N PRO A 358 9.89 -1.97 8.74
CA PRO A 358 8.96 -1.98 9.88
C PRO A 358 7.58 -1.40 9.52
N GLN A 359 7.45 -0.74 8.37
CA GLN A 359 6.20 -0.19 7.85
C GLN A 359 5.49 -1.13 6.87
N TYR A 360 6.06 -2.31 6.59
CA TYR A 360 5.48 -3.29 5.67
C TYR A 360 4.01 -3.56 5.99
N ASP A 361 3.15 -3.45 4.98
CA ASP A 361 1.75 -3.79 5.08
C ASP A 361 1.37 -4.78 3.97
N PRO A 362 1.19 -6.08 4.28
CA PRO A 362 0.84 -7.06 3.26
C PRO A 362 -0.54 -6.81 2.66
N GLY A 363 -1.47 -6.15 3.37
CA GLY A 363 -2.77 -5.74 2.85
C GLY A 363 -2.67 -4.80 1.67
N ILE A 364 -1.63 -3.96 1.66
CA ILE A 364 -1.31 -3.04 0.58
C ILE A 364 -0.41 -3.72 -0.45
N ALA A 365 0.69 -4.33 0.00
CA ALA A 365 1.70 -4.91 -0.88
C ALA A 365 1.16 -6.05 -1.75
N LEU A 366 0.20 -6.82 -1.23
CA LEU A 366 -0.38 -7.98 -1.88
C LEU A 366 -1.80 -7.72 -2.40
N LEU A 367 -2.23 -6.44 -2.47
CA LEU A 367 -3.52 -6.08 -3.06
C LEU A 367 -3.58 -6.53 -4.52
N THR A 368 -4.56 -7.36 -4.84
CA THR A 368 -4.68 -7.95 -6.17
C THR A 368 -5.28 -6.96 -7.16
N TYR A 369 -4.92 -7.07 -8.45
CA TYR A 369 -5.53 -6.23 -9.48
C TYR A 369 -7.02 -6.54 -9.67
N GLU A 370 -7.46 -7.77 -9.36
CA GLU A 370 -8.87 -8.17 -9.44
C GLU A 370 -9.70 -7.47 -8.36
N GLU A 371 -9.21 -7.43 -7.11
CA GLU A 371 -9.84 -6.65 -6.04
C GLU A 371 -9.92 -5.17 -6.42
N LEU A 372 -8.82 -4.61 -6.93
CA LEU A 372 -8.78 -3.23 -7.38
C LEU A 372 -9.81 -2.96 -8.49
N SER A 373 -9.87 -3.84 -9.50
CA SER A 373 -10.75 -3.67 -10.65
C SER A 373 -12.23 -3.76 -10.26
N LYS A 374 -12.61 -4.71 -9.40
CA LYS A 374 -13.98 -4.84 -8.88
C LYS A 374 -14.42 -3.61 -8.09
N GLU A 375 -13.54 -3.12 -7.22
CA GLU A 375 -13.84 -1.93 -6.44
C GLU A 375 -14.01 -0.71 -7.36
N MET A 376 -13.17 -0.56 -8.38
CA MET A 376 -13.32 0.51 -9.38
C MET A 376 -14.62 0.44 -10.16
N GLU A 377 -15.05 -0.76 -10.58
CA GLU A 377 -16.30 -0.96 -11.32
C GLU A 377 -17.54 -0.64 -10.46
N SER A 378 -17.43 -0.84 -9.14
CA SER A 378 -18.52 -0.58 -8.20
C SER A 378 -18.74 0.90 -7.87
N MET A 379 -17.85 1.80 -8.32
CA MET A 379 -17.93 3.22 -7.98
C MET A 379 -18.91 4.00 -8.86
N PRO A 380 -19.82 4.79 -8.27
CA PRO A 380 -20.80 5.55 -9.03
C PRO A 380 -20.13 6.64 -9.89
N LEU A 381 -20.52 6.74 -11.16
CA LEU A 381 -20.04 7.72 -12.15
C LEU A 381 -20.14 9.19 -11.67
N GLU A 382 -21.05 9.50 -10.74
CA GLU A 382 -21.22 10.84 -10.20
C GLU A 382 -20.14 11.20 -9.15
N ALA A 383 -19.55 10.21 -8.47
CA ALA A 383 -18.44 10.42 -7.54
C ALA A 383 -17.13 10.79 -8.24
N THR A 384 -16.97 10.40 -9.51
CA THR A 384 -15.78 10.72 -10.32
C THR A 384 -15.68 12.19 -10.75
N MET A 385 -16.72 13.01 -10.57
CA MET A 385 -16.67 14.44 -10.94
C MET A 385 -16.07 15.35 -9.87
N ASN A 386 -16.06 14.94 -8.59
CA ASN A 386 -15.56 15.76 -7.47
C ASN A 386 -14.41 15.12 -6.66
N ILE A 387 -14.22 13.81 -6.77
CA ILE A 387 -13.11 13.07 -6.14
C ILE A 387 -12.15 12.64 -7.25
N THR A 388 -10.87 12.96 -7.15
CA THR A 388 -9.90 12.53 -8.16
C THR A 388 -9.74 11.01 -8.07
N LYS A 389 -9.55 10.29 -9.19
CA LYS A 389 -9.33 8.82 -9.14
C LYS A 389 -8.11 8.42 -8.28
N MET A 390 -7.21 9.37 -8.00
CA MET A 390 -6.13 9.21 -7.02
C MET A 390 -6.66 9.07 -5.59
N ASP A 391 -7.61 9.90 -5.17
CA ASP A 391 -8.24 9.82 -3.85
C ASP A 391 -8.97 8.48 -3.67
N ILE A 392 -9.61 8.02 -4.74
CA ILE A 392 -10.21 6.69 -4.81
C ILE A 392 -9.16 5.60 -4.52
N LEU A 393 -8.02 5.64 -5.20
CA LEU A 393 -6.97 4.65 -4.95
C LEU A 393 -6.48 4.74 -3.51
N LEU A 394 -6.22 5.93 -2.99
CA LEU A 394 -5.76 6.10 -1.60
C LEU A 394 -6.79 5.58 -0.58
N GLN A 395 -8.08 5.81 -0.81
CA GLN A 395 -9.15 5.24 0.02
C GLN A 395 -9.17 3.71 -0.06
N LEU A 396 -8.97 3.13 -1.25
CA LEU A 396 -8.87 1.68 -1.42
C LEU A 396 -7.64 1.13 -0.69
N LEU A 397 -6.47 1.74 -0.84
CA LEU A 397 -5.27 1.31 -0.12
C LEU A 397 -5.46 1.38 1.39
N SER A 398 -6.11 2.44 1.88
CA SER A 398 -6.47 2.60 3.30
C SER A 398 -7.44 1.52 3.77
N LYS A 399 -8.46 1.19 2.98
CA LYS A 399 -9.42 0.10 3.26
C LYS A 399 -8.75 -1.27 3.37
N HIS A 400 -7.72 -1.52 2.56
CA HIS A 400 -7.02 -2.80 2.51
C HIS A 400 -5.83 -2.90 3.47
N SER A 401 -5.40 -1.79 4.08
CA SER A 401 -4.31 -1.75 5.05
C SER A 401 -4.59 -2.68 6.23
N LEU A 402 -3.67 -3.60 6.53
CA LEU A 402 -3.75 -4.49 7.69
C LEU A 402 -3.01 -3.93 8.90
N CYS A 403 -2.19 -2.91 8.69
CA CYS A 403 -1.64 -2.10 9.77
C CYS A 403 -2.57 -0.90 9.99
N ASP A 404 -2.91 -0.56 11.23
CA ASP A 404 -3.58 0.71 11.58
C ASP A 404 -2.66 1.90 11.21
N ASN A 405 -2.56 2.22 9.92
CA ASN A 405 -1.65 3.22 9.39
C ASN A 405 -2.37 4.56 9.30
N THR A 406 -2.37 5.30 10.41
CA THR A 406 -2.62 6.75 10.43
C THR A 406 -1.75 7.50 9.42
N LEU A 407 -0.63 6.90 9.02
CA LEU A 407 0.26 7.33 7.94
C LEU A 407 -0.45 7.55 6.61
N LEU A 408 -1.42 6.73 6.18
CA LEU A 408 -2.10 6.97 4.90
C LEU A 408 -3.01 8.20 4.94
N ASN A 409 -3.60 8.50 6.11
CA ASN A 409 -4.43 9.69 6.31
C ASN A 409 -3.58 10.98 6.44
N GLU A 410 -2.41 10.90 7.06
CA GLU A 410 -1.44 12.00 7.13
C GLU A 410 -0.70 12.20 5.79
N GLN A 411 -0.39 11.11 5.09
CA GLN A 411 0.21 11.12 3.75
C GLN A 411 -0.78 11.60 2.70
N ASP A 412 -2.10 11.39 2.81
CA ASP A 412 -3.06 12.02 1.90
C ASP A 412 -2.99 13.55 1.96
N GLN A 413 -2.90 14.13 3.17
CA GLN A 413 -2.67 15.58 3.34
C GLN A 413 -1.28 16.01 2.82
N HIS A 414 -0.26 15.16 2.99
CA HIS A 414 1.07 15.45 2.47
C HIS A 414 1.16 15.33 0.94
N ILE A 415 0.51 14.35 0.33
CA ILE A 415 0.39 14.16 -1.13
C ILE A 415 -0.31 15.38 -1.70
N ARG A 416 -1.48 15.76 -1.16
CA ARG A 416 -2.23 16.95 -1.62
C ARG A 416 -1.40 18.24 -1.54
N SER A 417 -0.57 18.41 -0.52
CA SER A 417 0.33 19.57 -0.40
C SER A 417 1.58 19.47 -1.28
N ASN A 418 2.20 18.29 -1.42
CA ASN A 418 3.40 18.05 -2.22
C ASN A 418 3.16 18.04 -3.72
N VAL A 419 1.98 17.60 -4.16
CA VAL A 419 1.53 17.75 -5.54
C VAL A 419 1.77 19.20 -5.95
N SER A 420 1.22 20.17 -5.20
CA SER A 420 1.35 21.61 -5.50
C SER A 420 2.79 22.16 -5.55
N SER A 421 3.73 21.58 -4.79
CA SER A 421 5.10 22.07 -4.66
C SER A 421 6.10 21.36 -5.59
N ARG A 422 5.96 20.04 -5.79
CA ARG A 422 6.81 19.24 -6.69
C ARG A 422 6.51 19.48 -8.18
N TRP A 423 5.36 20.05 -8.54
CA TRP A 423 5.14 20.58 -9.88
C TRP A 423 6.19 21.62 -10.32
N ARG A 424 6.83 22.30 -9.36
CA ARG A 424 7.93 23.23 -9.67
C ARG A 424 9.25 22.55 -10.02
N LEU A 425 9.34 21.21 -9.94
CA LEU A 425 10.53 20.46 -10.34
C LEU A 425 10.64 20.29 -11.86
N PHE A 426 9.52 20.37 -12.59
CA PHE A 426 9.49 20.18 -14.03
C PHE A 426 8.78 21.37 -14.71
N ASP A 427 9.50 22.48 -14.89
CA ASP A 427 9.04 23.58 -15.74
C ASP A 427 9.14 23.12 -17.22
N TYR A 428 8.00 22.81 -17.84
CA TYR A 428 7.92 22.55 -19.28
C TYR A 428 7.46 23.81 -20.01
N ASP A 429 8.01 24.06 -21.20
CA ASP A 429 7.50 25.10 -22.08
C ASP A 429 6.13 24.70 -22.67
N LYS A 430 5.54 25.62 -23.45
CA LYS A 430 4.23 25.42 -24.08
C LYS A 430 4.21 24.26 -25.09
N ASP A 431 5.38 23.88 -25.59
CA ASP A 431 5.55 22.78 -26.54
C ASP A 431 5.91 21.47 -25.84
N GLY A 432 5.99 21.49 -24.50
CA GLY A 432 6.21 20.31 -23.70
C GLY A 432 7.67 19.93 -23.50
N ASN A 433 8.62 20.80 -23.88
CA ASN A 433 10.04 20.57 -23.68
C ASN A 433 10.47 21.03 -22.27
N ARG A 434 11.38 20.27 -21.66
CA ARG A 434 11.95 20.61 -20.35
C ARG A 434 12.73 21.93 -20.46
N THR A 435 12.26 22.98 -19.79
CA THR A 435 13.08 24.17 -19.58
C THR A 435 14.10 23.86 -18.50
N LYS A 436 15.39 24.01 -18.80
CA LYS A 436 16.45 23.77 -17.81
C LYS A 436 16.24 24.70 -16.61
N ARG A 437 15.89 24.17 -15.43
CA ARG A 437 16.06 24.90 -14.17
C ARG A 437 17.54 24.92 -13.82
N LYS A 438 18.08 26.12 -13.57
CA LYS A 438 19.34 26.31 -12.85
C LYS A 438 19.19 25.65 -11.48
N ALA A 439 20.09 24.72 -11.16
CA ALA A 439 20.19 24.15 -9.83
C ALA A 439 20.28 25.28 -8.79
N HIS A 440 19.27 25.40 -7.92
CA HIS A 440 19.45 26.14 -6.68
C HIS A 440 20.27 25.25 -5.74
N LYS A 441 21.46 25.73 -5.40
CA LYS A 441 22.33 25.18 -4.35
C LYS A 441 21.63 25.16 -3.00
#